data_AF-A0A255ZKD8-F1
#
_entry.id   AF-A0A255ZKD8-F1
#
_cell.length_a   1.000
_cell.length_b   1.000
_cell.length_c   1.000
_cell.angle_alpha   90.00
_cell.angle_beta   90.00
_cell.angle_gamma   90.00
#
_symmetry.space_group_name_H-M   'P 1'
#
loop_
_entity.id
_entity.type
_entity.pdbx_description
1 polymer ?
#
loop_
_entity_poly.entity_id
_entity_poly.type
_entity_poly.pdbx_seq_one_letter_code
_entity_poly.pdbx_strand_id
1 'polypeptide(L)'
;MSAFTGRDVLVEYAIADESATIGSLTFKRLGMMRGKSMKTSWDTVDTTADQSPGFTKTSLVTFKAVEFTGDGVSYDDAVYNQNEFKAHVISPGGATANQPKAWIKMTDPDGGVYVGPFIVSEWSDERPYADAATWSISAASNGNVSFTPG
;
A
#
# COMPACT_ATOMS: atom_id res chain seq x y z
N MET A 1 -27.01 -4.67 -3.88
CA MET A 1 -25.93 -3.71 -4.14
C MET A 1 -26.04 -2.64 -3.07
N SER A 2 -25.17 -2.68 -2.06
CA SER A 2 -25.15 -1.70 -0.97
C SER A 2 -23.78 -1.05 -0.94
N ALA A 3 -23.74 0.28 -0.79
CA ALA A 3 -22.48 0.98 -0.53
C ALA A 3 -21.88 0.47 0.79
N PHE A 4 -20.55 0.37 0.86
CA PHE A 4 -19.82 0.03 2.07
C PHE A 4 -19.02 1.23 2.58
N THR A 5 -18.69 1.23 3.86
CA THR A 5 -17.91 2.32 4.47
C THR A 5 -16.42 1.98 4.47
N GLY A 6 -15.55 2.99 4.30
CA GLY A 6 -14.09 2.79 4.35
C GLY A 6 -13.57 2.25 5.70
N ARG A 7 -14.39 2.34 6.76
CA ARG A 7 -14.12 1.71 8.06
C ARG A 7 -14.04 0.20 7.97
N ASP A 8 -14.85 -0.40 7.10
CA ASP A 8 -14.96 -1.86 6.98
C ASP A 8 -13.84 -2.44 6.08
N VAL A 9 -13.08 -1.58 5.40
CA VAL A 9 -11.88 -1.96 4.63
C VAL A 9 -10.73 -2.31 5.58
N LEU A 10 -10.25 -3.54 5.49
CA LEU A 10 -9.14 -4.04 6.29
C LEU A 10 -7.81 -3.79 5.59
N VAL A 11 -6.81 -3.30 6.34
CA VAL A 11 -5.42 -3.24 5.87
C VAL A 11 -4.58 -4.12 6.76
N GLU A 12 -3.79 -4.98 6.13
CA GLU A 12 -2.87 -5.91 6.75
C GLU A 12 -1.49 -5.76 6.13
N TYR A 13 -0.45 -6.10 6.89
CA TYR A 13 0.92 -6.06 6.41
C TYR A 13 1.69 -7.33 6.79
N ALA A 14 2.72 -7.65 6.02
CA ALA A 14 3.72 -8.65 6.39
C ALA A 14 5.13 -8.11 6.08
N ILE A 15 6.05 -8.24 7.03
CA ILE A 15 7.45 -7.83 6.84
C ILE A 15 8.18 -8.98 6.13
N ALA A 16 8.46 -8.80 4.85
CA ALA A 16 9.19 -9.77 4.02
C ALA A 16 9.74 -9.09 2.76
N ASP A 17 10.69 -9.76 2.11
CA ASP A 17 11.23 -9.35 0.81
C ASP A 17 10.20 -9.52 -0.33
N GLU A 18 10.34 -8.77 -1.42
CA GLU A 18 9.50 -8.89 -2.61
C GLU A 18 9.53 -10.27 -3.25
N SER A 19 10.59 -11.06 -3.02
CA SER A 19 10.69 -12.43 -3.53
C SER A 19 9.88 -13.44 -2.71
N ALA A 20 9.30 -13.04 -1.58
CA ALA A 20 8.56 -13.94 -0.70
C ALA A 20 7.26 -14.42 -1.36
N THR A 21 6.88 -15.68 -1.11
CA THR A 21 5.64 -16.25 -1.64
C THR A 21 4.46 -15.85 -0.76
N ILE A 22 3.38 -15.33 -1.35
CA ILE A 22 2.19 -14.83 -0.63
C ILE A 22 1.68 -15.83 0.43
N GLY A 23 1.62 -17.13 0.09
CA GLY A 23 1.13 -18.17 1.01
C GLY A 23 2.02 -18.42 2.25
N SER A 24 3.26 -17.93 2.26
CA SER A 24 4.17 -18.02 3.41
C SER A 24 4.12 -16.78 4.32
N LEU A 25 3.44 -15.72 3.87
CA LEU A 25 3.37 -14.46 4.60
C LEU A 25 2.35 -14.54 5.72
N THR A 26 2.75 -14.11 6.92
CA THR A 26 1.83 -13.93 8.04
C THR A 26 1.38 -12.47 8.06
N PHE A 27 0.19 -12.21 7.53
CA PHE A 27 -0.41 -10.88 7.53
C PHE A 27 -0.92 -10.51 8.92
N LYS A 28 -0.45 -9.36 9.42
CA LYS A 28 -0.91 -8.75 10.67
C LYS A 28 -1.76 -7.53 10.34
N ARG A 29 -2.86 -7.34 11.07
CA ARG A 29 -3.73 -6.17 10.89
C ARG A 29 -3.00 -4.89 11.28
N LEU A 30 -3.00 -3.90 10.38
CA LEU A 30 -2.63 -2.52 10.70
C LEU A 30 -3.87 -1.79 11.23
N GLY A 31 -3.89 -1.54 12.54
CA GLY A 31 -5.06 -1.03 13.25
C GLY A 31 -5.20 0.48 13.25
N MET A 32 -6.40 0.96 13.59
CA MET A 32 -6.73 2.39 13.86
C MET A 32 -6.43 3.35 12.71
N MET A 33 -6.66 2.90 11.48
CA MET A 33 -6.55 3.75 10.28
C MET A 33 -7.85 4.50 9.98
N ARG A 34 -7.75 5.74 9.53
CA ARG A 34 -8.87 6.60 9.12
C ARG A 34 -8.90 6.74 7.59
N GLY A 35 -7.80 7.13 6.97
CA GLY A 35 -7.63 7.11 5.53
C GLY A 35 -6.90 5.87 5.05
N LYS A 36 -7.39 5.32 3.94
CA LYS A 36 -6.82 4.17 3.23
C LYS A 36 -7.02 4.45 1.74
N SER A 37 -5.93 4.58 0.99
CA SER A 37 -6.00 4.80 -0.45
C SER A 37 -5.03 3.89 -1.17
N MET A 38 -5.51 3.29 -2.25
CA MET A 38 -4.71 2.52 -3.19
C MET A 38 -4.91 3.11 -4.57
N LYS A 39 -3.83 3.59 -5.17
CA LYS A 39 -3.86 4.23 -6.49
C LYS A 39 -3.01 3.41 -7.45
N THR A 40 -3.61 2.96 -8.54
CA THR A 40 -2.89 2.30 -9.64
C THR A 40 -2.81 3.26 -10.83
N SER A 41 -1.60 3.52 -11.32
CA SER A 41 -1.34 4.30 -12.52
C SER A 41 -0.48 3.52 -13.51
N TRP A 42 -0.59 3.89 -14.78
CA TRP A 42 0.18 3.30 -15.87
C TRP A 42 0.91 4.40 -16.61
N ASP A 43 2.21 4.22 -16.76
CA ASP A 43 3.02 5.09 -17.62
C ASP A 43 2.75 4.74 -19.09
N THR A 44 2.73 5.77 -19.92
CA THR A 44 2.52 5.62 -21.36
C THR A 44 3.60 6.34 -22.14
N VAL A 45 3.99 5.74 -23.26
CA VAL A 45 4.86 6.34 -24.26
C VAL A 45 4.03 6.69 -25.48
N ASP A 46 4.16 7.93 -25.95
CA ASP A 46 3.52 8.39 -27.17
C ASP A 46 4.16 7.70 -28.38
N THR A 47 3.33 7.06 -29.20
CA THR A 47 3.77 6.35 -30.42
C THR A 47 3.18 6.98 -31.68
N THR A 48 2.63 8.19 -31.57
CA THR A 48 1.95 8.88 -32.67
C THR A 48 2.93 9.10 -33.83
N ALA A 49 2.60 8.52 -34.99
CA ALA A 49 3.32 8.66 -36.24
C ALA A 49 2.51 9.47 -37.28
N ASP A 50 3.14 9.85 -38.38
CA ASP A 50 2.55 10.58 -39.51
C ASP A 50 1.38 9.83 -40.18
N GLN A 51 1.37 8.49 -40.11
CA GLN A 51 0.28 7.63 -40.61
C GLN A 51 -0.67 7.14 -39.52
N SER A 52 -0.71 7.78 -38.35
CA SER A 52 -1.63 7.38 -37.29
C SER A 52 -3.09 7.45 -37.78
N PRO A 53 -3.88 6.37 -37.62
CA PRO A 53 -5.24 6.31 -38.15
C PRO A 53 -6.09 7.50 -37.71
N GLY A 54 -6.68 8.21 -38.68
CA GLY A 54 -7.55 9.35 -38.41
C GLY A 54 -6.88 10.54 -37.71
N PHE A 55 -5.55 10.69 -37.82
CA PHE A 55 -4.77 11.71 -37.09
C PHE A 55 -4.96 11.64 -35.56
N THR A 56 -5.30 10.45 -35.06
CA THR A 56 -5.52 10.23 -33.63
C THR A 56 -4.21 9.88 -32.94
N LYS A 57 -4.09 10.34 -31.69
CA LYS A 57 -2.92 10.08 -30.85
C LYS A 57 -2.90 8.59 -30.47
N THR A 58 -1.74 7.93 -30.62
CA THR A 58 -1.55 6.53 -30.20
C THR A 58 -0.55 6.46 -29.05
N SER A 59 -0.72 5.50 -28.14
CA SER A 59 0.15 5.36 -26.97
C SER A 59 0.35 3.90 -26.59
N LEU A 60 1.54 3.57 -26.10
CA LEU A 60 1.90 2.25 -25.59
C LEU A 60 2.07 2.32 -24.06
N VAL A 61 1.45 1.40 -23.33
CA VAL A 61 1.61 1.28 -21.88
C VAL A 61 2.93 0.61 -21.54
N THR A 62 3.72 1.17 -20.62
CA THR A 62 5.05 0.67 -20.25
C THR A 62 5.08 0.05 -18.86
N PHE A 63 4.91 0.87 -17.82
CA PHE A 63 5.07 0.46 -16.43
C PHE A 63 3.81 0.67 -15.63
N LYS A 64 3.56 -0.26 -14.70
CA LYS A 64 2.51 -0.16 -13.69
C LYS A 64 3.15 0.39 -12.42
N ALA A 65 2.58 1.47 -11.89
CA ALA A 65 2.92 1.98 -10.57
C ALA A 65 1.69 1.85 -9.66
N VAL A 66 1.89 1.34 -8.44
CA VAL A 66 0.85 1.34 -7.42
C VAL A 66 1.36 2.07 -6.19
N GLU A 67 0.58 3.04 -5.73
CA GLU A 67 0.87 3.86 -4.56
C GLU A 67 -0.16 3.53 -3.47
N PHE A 68 0.32 3.30 -2.26
CA PHE A 68 -0.50 3.15 -1.08
C PHE A 68 -0.25 4.31 -0.13
N THR A 69 -1.33 4.94 0.32
CA THR A 69 -1.28 5.91 1.41
C THR A 69 -2.27 5.53 2.50
N GLY A 70 -1.88 5.78 3.74
CA GLY A 70 -2.71 5.53 4.89
C GLY A 70 -2.43 6.50 6.02
N ASP A 71 -3.45 6.80 6.80
CA ASP A 71 -3.34 7.61 8.00
C ASP A 71 -4.17 7.01 9.12
N GLY A 72 -3.81 7.33 10.35
CA GLY A 72 -4.45 6.76 11.52
C GLY A 72 -4.16 7.50 12.82
N VAL A 73 -4.77 7.00 13.89
CA VAL A 73 -4.50 7.46 15.26
C VAL A 73 -3.51 6.49 15.90
N SER A 74 -2.54 7.05 16.61
CA SER A 74 -1.54 6.29 17.35
C SER A 74 -2.17 5.70 18.60
N TYR A 75 -2.12 4.37 18.73
CA TYR A 75 -2.54 3.64 19.92
C TYR A 75 -1.35 2.85 20.48
N ASP A 76 -1.32 2.67 21.80
CA ASP A 76 -0.27 1.96 22.53
C ASP A 76 -0.49 0.44 22.59
N ASP A 77 -1.71 -0.02 22.28
CA ASP A 77 -2.05 -1.44 22.26
C ASP A 77 -1.32 -2.20 21.14
N ALA A 78 -0.63 -3.26 21.52
CA ALA A 78 0.08 -4.16 20.61
C ALA A 78 -0.83 -4.83 19.58
N VAL A 79 -2.14 -4.97 19.87
CA VAL A 79 -3.13 -5.55 18.95
C VAL A 79 -3.20 -4.81 17.61
N TYR A 80 -2.85 -3.52 17.58
CA TYR A 80 -2.89 -2.71 16.36
C TYR A 80 -1.60 -2.78 15.52
N ASN A 81 -0.56 -3.46 16.03
CA ASN A 81 0.71 -3.74 15.35
C ASN A 81 1.42 -2.50 14.75
N GLN A 82 1.11 -1.29 15.25
CA GLN A 82 1.66 -0.02 14.75
C GLN A 82 3.15 0.14 15.10
N ASN A 83 3.52 -0.20 16.33
CA ASN A 83 4.91 -0.08 16.79
C ASN A 83 5.86 -1.03 16.06
N GLU A 84 5.42 -2.26 15.76
CA GLU A 84 6.22 -3.23 15.00
C GLU A 84 6.47 -2.72 13.58
N PHE A 85 5.41 -2.24 12.92
CA PHE A 85 5.52 -1.72 11.56
C PHE A 85 6.36 -0.44 11.52
N LYS A 86 6.16 0.48 12.45
CA LYS A 86 6.98 1.68 12.61
C LYS A 86 8.46 1.36 12.84
N ALA A 87 8.76 0.40 13.72
CA ALA A 87 10.13 -0.02 13.99
C ALA A 87 10.81 -0.53 12.70
N HIS A 88 10.07 -1.29 11.89
CA HIS A 88 10.56 -1.77 10.60
C HIS A 88 10.79 -0.65 9.58
N VAL A 89 9.92 0.36 9.52
CA VAL A 89 10.10 1.48 8.59
C VAL A 89 11.28 2.37 9.00
N ILE A 90 11.44 2.66 10.29
CA ILE A 90 12.53 3.52 10.81
C ILE A 90 13.87 2.79 10.85
N SER A 91 13.85 1.49 11.13
CA SER A 91 15.06 0.67 11.30
C SER A 91 14.83 -0.72 10.72
N PRO A 92 14.84 -0.85 9.38
CA PRO A 92 14.59 -2.11 8.72
C PRO A 92 15.66 -3.15 9.05
N GLY A 93 15.22 -4.37 9.34
CA GLY A 93 16.10 -5.48 9.69
C GLY A 93 16.75 -6.17 8.49
N GLY A 94 17.67 -7.10 8.77
CA GLY A 94 18.36 -7.89 7.73
C GLY A 94 17.42 -8.78 6.89
N ALA A 95 16.24 -9.12 7.41
CA ALA A 95 15.24 -9.93 6.70
C ALA A 95 14.70 -9.26 5.42
N THR A 96 14.82 -7.94 5.30
CA THR A 96 14.43 -7.15 4.12
C THR A 96 15.62 -6.42 3.49
N ALA A 97 16.82 -6.97 3.66
CA ALA A 97 18.08 -6.38 3.22
C ALA A 97 18.30 -4.93 3.73
N ASN A 98 17.83 -4.63 4.95
CA ASN A 98 17.88 -3.31 5.57
C ASN A 98 17.15 -2.22 4.76
N GLN A 99 16.08 -2.61 4.05
CA GLN A 99 15.16 -1.71 3.38
C GLN A 99 13.76 -1.81 3.98
N PRO A 100 12.97 -0.73 3.99
CA PRO A 100 11.61 -0.71 4.57
C PRO A 100 10.60 -1.38 3.63
N LYS A 101 10.87 -2.65 3.27
CA LYS A 101 10.03 -3.48 2.40
C LYS A 101 8.93 -4.13 3.23
N ALA A 102 7.70 -4.08 2.76
CA ALA A 102 6.59 -4.76 3.38
C ALA A 102 5.56 -5.16 2.33
N TRP A 103 4.93 -6.30 2.54
CA TRP A 103 3.75 -6.69 1.79
C TRP A 103 2.53 -6.01 2.39
N ILE A 104 1.72 -5.36 1.57
CA ILE A 104 0.48 -4.72 1.99
C ILE A 104 -0.67 -5.48 1.36
N LYS A 105 -1.65 -5.83 2.19
CA LYS A 105 -2.91 -6.45 1.77
C LYS A 105 -4.07 -5.57 2.20
N MET A 106 -4.93 -5.21 1.26
CA MET A 106 -6.17 -4.48 1.51
C MET A 106 -7.34 -5.39 1.14
N THR A 107 -8.25 -5.61 2.07
CA THR A 107 -9.45 -6.43 1.86
C THR A 107 -10.67 -5.54 1.97
N ASP A 108 -11.39 -5.44 0.86
CA ASP A 108 -12.65 -4.72 0.76
C ASP A 108 -13.81 -5.59 1.29
N PRO A 109 -14.90 -4.96 1.79
CA PRO A 109 -16.06 -5.68 2.30
C PRO A 109 -16.80 -6.54 1.27
N ASP A 110 -16.59 -6.28 -0.02
CA ASP A 110 -17.14 -7.07 -1.11
C ASP A 110 -16.34 -8.35 -1.40
N GLY A 111 -15.23 -8.58 -0.67
CA GLY A 111 -14.33 -9.70 -0.88
C GLY A 111 -13.17 -9.38 -1.83
N GLY A 112 -13.12 -8.17 -2.40
CA GLY A 112 -12.01 -7.68 -3.20
C GLY A 112 -10.72 -7.63 -2.38
N VAL A 113 -9.64 -8.20 -2.90
CA VAL A 113 -8.34 -8.21 -2.22
C VAL A 113 -7.26 -7.62 -3.11
N TYR A 114 -6.64 -6.54 -2.65
CA TYR A 114 -5.35 -6.07 -3.15
C TYR A 114 -4.24 -6.72 -2.33
N VAL A 115 -3.22 -7.26 -2.99
CA VAL A 115 -2.02 -7.77 -2.33
C VAL A 115 -0.80 -7.53 -3.19
N GLY A 116 0.29 -7.08 -2.57
CA GLY A 116 1.58 -6.98 -3.25
C GLY A 116 2.70 -6.48 -2.34
N PRO A 117 3.94 -6.54 -2.84
CA PRO A 117 5.11 -5.99 -2.16
C PRO A 117 5.22 -4.49 -2.40
N PHE A 118 5.47 -3.74 -1.33
CA PHE A 118 5.68 -2.30 -1.34
C PHE A 118 6.99 -1.95 -0.62
N ILE A 119 7.59 -0.84 -1.01
CA ILE A 119 8.60 -0.14 -0.22
C ILE A 119 7.92 1.06 0.42
N VAL A 120 8.02 1.16 1.74
CA VAL A 120 7.53 2.32 2.48
C VAL A 120 8.50 3.48 2.25
N SER A 121 8.01 4.56 1.66
CA SER A 121 8.80 5.75 1.37
C SER A 121 8.82 6.73 2.53
N GLU A 122 7.76 6.76 3.33
CA GLU A 122 7.61 7.73 4.42
C GLU A 122 6.78 7.17 5.58
N TRP A 123 7.19 7.50 6.80
CA TRP A 123 6.41 7.39 8.02
C TRP A 123 6.47 8.71 8.77
N SER A 124 5.32 9.27 9.11
CA SER A 124 5.23 10.52 9.89
C SER A 124 4.40 10.29 11.16
N ASP A 125 4.81 10.90 12.26
CA ASP A 125 4.08 10.90 13.53
C ASP A 125 3.81 12.34 13.98
N GLU A 126 2.57 12.69 14.25
CA GLU A 126 2.20 13.97 14.84
C GLU A 126 1.72 13.77 16.28
N ARG A 127 2.21 14.61 17.20
CA ARG A 127 1.93 14.52 18.64
C ARG A 127 1.61 15.90 19.21
N PRO A 128 0.46 16.47 18.85
CA PRO A 128 0.03 17.77 19.35
C PRO A 128 -0.21 17.74 20.87
N TYR A 129 -0.04 18.88 21.53
CA TYR A 129 -0.19 19.02 23.00
C TYR A 129 -1.63 18.76 23.49
N ALA A 130 -2.64 19.13 22.69
CA ALA A 130 -4.05 19.12 23.07
C ALA A 130 -4.95 18.38 22.07
N ASP A 131 -4.39 17.43 21.31
CA ASP A 131 -5.13 16.59 20.37
C ASP A 131 -4.53 15.18 20.33
N ALA A 132 -5.20 14.22 19.70
CA ALA A 132 -4.74 12.85 19.61
C ALA A 132 -3.46 12.74 18.76
N ALA A 133 -2.55 11.85 19.15
CA ALA A 133 -1.39 11.53 18.33
C ALA A 133 -1.83 10.78 17.06
N THR A 134 -1.32 11.18 15.91
CA THR A 134 -1.65 10.58 14.61
C THR A 134 -0.40 10.09 13.91
N TRP A 135 -0.60 9.24 12.92
CA TRP A 135 0.48 8.75 12.06
C TRP A 135 0.01 8.68 10.61
N SER A 136 0.96 8.79 9.69
CA SER A 136 0.73 8.59 8.26
C SER A 136 1.85 7.81 7.60
N ILE A 137 1.50 7.13 6.52
CA ILE A 137 2.39 6.31 5.70
C ILE A 137 2.15 6.59 4.21
N SER A 138 3.26 6.63 3.47
CA SER A 138 3.27 6.51 2.01
C SER A 138 4.16 5.33 1.59
N ALA A 139 3.68 4.54 0.64
CA ALA A 139 4.42 3.39 0.10
C ALA A 139 4.22 3.25 -1.42
N ALA A 140 5.27 2.81 -2.10
CA ALA A 140 5.27 2.56 -3.54
C ALA A 140 5.50 1.08 -3.84
N SER A 141 4.84 0.56 -4.87
CA SER A 141 4.96 -0.84 -5.27
C SER A 141 6.39 -1.20 -5.64
N ASN A 142 6.90 -2.29 -5.07
CA ASN A 142 8.23 -2.84 -5.37
C ASN A 142 8.13 -4.22 -6.03
N GLY A 143 7.07 -4.44 -6.81
CA GLY A 143 6.80 -5.70 -7.49
C GLY A 143 5.35 -5.79 -7.92
N ASN A 144 4.91 -7.02 -8.22
CA ASN A 144 3.56 -7.24 -8.73
C ASN A 144 2.51 -7.05 -7.63
N VAL A 145 1.65 -6.05 -7.81
CA VAL A 145 0.44 -5.87 -7.01
C VAL A 145 -0.75 -6.42 -7.80
N SER A 146 -1.41 -7.42 -7.23
CA SER A 146 -2.59 -8.06 -7.81
C SER A 146 -3.87 -7.62 -7.09
N PHE A 147 -4.96 -7.53 -7.84
CA PHE A 147 -6.32 -7.40 -7.31
C PHE A 147 -7.10 -8.67 -7.66
N THR A 148 -7.73 -9.28 -6.67
CA THR A 148 -8.64 -10.43 -6.84
C THR A 148 -10.05 -9.97 -6.49
N PRO A 149 -11.00 -9.98 -7.44
CA PRO A 149 -12.41 -9.68 -7.16
C PRO A 149 -13.01 -10.69 -6.17
N GLY A 150 -13.93 -10.20 -5.32
CA GLY A 150 -14.74 -11.01 -4.42
C GLY A 150 -15.96 -11.66 -5.07
#